data_AF-A0A0C9X018-F1
#
_entry.id   AF-A0A0C9X018-F1
#
_cell.length_a   1.000
_cell.length_b   1.000
_cell.length_c   1.000
_cell.angle_alpha   90.00
_cell.angle_beta   90.00
_cell.angle_gamma   90.00
#
_symmetry.space_group_name_H-M   'P 1'
#
loop_
_entity.id
_entity.type
_entity.pdbx_description
1 polymer ?
#
loop_
_entity_poly.entity_id
_entity_poly.type
_entity_poly.pdbx_seq_one_letter_code
_entity_poly.pdbx_strand_id
1 'polypeptide(L)'
;MVWYDLVWYEIAWGRYLECTAALARAKEMVEAGSWPSDTPAFTEWLVIEVFIGRSTWYANYVPAFGAIADEETDFPAMRDWLDSPPEQVHRSDTEHLWGIQNQLNFTMEDIKKWQDNGGTLDKNYNPSSSPEPDQSSKGKGKMKAKEAKAKSHKNLK
;
A
#
# COMPACT_ATOMS: atom_id res chain seq x y z
N MET A 1 0.83 8.35 18.55
CA MET A 1 0.15 9.01 17.41
C MET A 1 -0.55 7.89 16.69
N VAL A 2 -1.88 7.81 16.81
CA VAL A 2 -2.65 6.69 16.28
C VAL A 2 -2.79 6.92 14.78
N TRP A 3 -2.42 5.90 14.00
CA TRP A 3 -2.48 5.90 12.55
C TRP A 3 -3.94 5.71 12.11
N TYR A 4 -4.72 6.78 12.18
CA TYR A 4 -6.17 6.74 11.92
C TYR A 4 -6.55 6.20 10.53
N ASP A 5 -5.63 6.26 9.57
CA ASP A 5 -5.90 5.82 8.19
C ASP A 5 -5.50 4.36 7.91
N LEU A 6 -4.65 3.72 8.75
CA LEU A 6 -4.43 2.26 8.71
C LEU A 6 -5.72 1.52 9.07
N VAL A 7 -6.44 2.04 10.07
CA VAL A 7 -7.75 1.52 10.50
C VAL A 7 -8.77 1.56 9.37
N TRP A 8 -8.66 2.51 8.44
CA TRP A 8 -9.59 2.62 7.33
C TRP A 8 -9.47 1.44 6.35
N TYR A 9 -8.25 1.01 6.02
CA TYR A 9 -8.03 -0.14 5.14
C TYR A 9 -8.50 -1.44 5.74
N GLU A 10 -8.20 -1.65 7.02
CA GLU A 10 -8.67 -2.81 7.77
C GLU A 10 -10.20 -2.89 7.78
N ILE A 11 -10.88 -1.77 8.04
CA ILE A 11 -12.35 -1.71 7.99
C ILE A 11 -12.87 -1.99 6.58
N ALA A 12 -12.24 -1.41 5.55
CA ALA A 12 -12.65 -1.63 4.16
C ALA A 12 -12.43 -3.08 3.72
N TRP A 13 -11.30 -3.67 4.10
CA TRP A 13 -10.97 -5.08 3.86
C TRP A 13 -11.94 -6.02 4.58
N GLY A 14 -12.21 -5.77 5.87
CA GLY A 14 -13.20 -6.56 6.62
C GLY A 14 -14.59 -6.49 6.00
N ARG A 15 -15.04 -5.32 5.55
CA ARG A 15 -16.31 -5.19 4.82
C ARG A 15 -16.31 -5.93 3.49
N TYR A 16 -15.18 -5.94 2.79
CA TYR A 16 -15.02 -6.72 1.56
C TYR A 16 -15.22 -8.21 1.83
N LEU A 17 -14.50 -8.76 2.82
CA LEU A 17 -14.57 -10.17 3.21
C LEU A 17 -15.96 -10.59 3.70
N GLU A 18 -16.60 -9.78 4.55
CA GLU A 18 -17.95 -10.08 5.04
C GLU A 18 -18.97 -10.07 3.89
N CYS A 19 -18.86 -9.12 2.97
CA CYS A 19 -19.75 -9.05 1.82
C CYS A 19 -19.55 -10.24 0.87
N THR A 20 -18.31 -10.65 0.59
CA THR A 20 -18.03 -11.83 -0.26
C THR A 20 -18.51 -13.13 0.41
N ALA A 21 -18.28 -13.29 1.72
CA ALA A 21 -18.78 -14.44 2.48
C ALA A 21 -20.31 -14.50 2.52
N ALA A 22 -20.98 -13.36 2.72
CA ALA A 22 -22.43 -13.27 2.68
C ALA A 22 -22.99 -13.61 1.30
N LEU A 23 -22.34 -13.15 0.22
CA LEU A 23 -22.70 -13.50 -1.15
C LEU A 23 -22.56 -15.00 -1.42
N ALA A 24 -21.47 -15.62 -0.97
CA ALA A 24 -21.27 -17.06 -1.11
C ALA A 24 -22.37 -17.86 -0.40
N ARG A 25 -22.65 -17.53 0.87
CA ARG A 25 -23.74 -18.18 1.64
C ARG A 25 -25.12 -17.98 1.00
N ALA A 26 -25.40 -16.79 0.49
CA ALA A 26 -26.67 -16.51 -0.17
C ALA A 26 -26.85 -17.36 -1.44
N LYS A 27 -25.78 -17.55 -2.22
CA LYS A 27 -25.78 -18.45 -3.38
C LYS A 27 -26.03 -19.91 -2.97
N GLU A 28 -25.36 -20.39 -1.93
CA GLU A 28 -25.58 -21.74 -1.38
C GLU A 28 -27.04 -21.94 -0.94
N MET A 29 -27.65 -20.95 -0.29
CA MET A 29 -29.06 -21.01 0.12
C MET A 29 -30.02 -21.09 -1.08
N VAL A 30 -29.73 -20.35 -2.14
CA VAL A 30 -30.53 -20.39 -3.38
C VAL A 30 -30.42 -21.76 -4.03
N GLU A 31 -29.21 -22.30 -4.13
CA GLU A 31 -28.96 -23.64 -4.67
C GLU A 31 -29.63 -24.74 -3.84
N ALA A 32 -29.63 -24.59 -2.51
CA ALA A 32 -30.31 -25.50 -1.59
C ALA A 32 -31.84 -25.32 -1.57
N GLY A 33 -32.39 -24.30 -2.25
CA GLY A 33 -33.81 -23.97 -2.21
C GLY A 33 -34.31 -23.46 -0.85
N SER A 34 -33.39 -23.00 0.01
CA SER A 34 -33.68 -22.49 1.35
C SER A 34 -33.72 -20.96 1.42
N TRP A 35 -33.66 -20.28 0.27
CA TRP A 35 -33.86 -18.84 0.19
C TRP A 35 -35.26 -18.44 0.73
N PRO A 36 -35.37 -17.42 1.61
CA PRO A 36 -36.65 -17.07 2.23
C PRO A 36 -37.70 -16.62 1.21
N SER A 37 -38.90 -17.18 1.29
CA SER A 37 -40.00 -16.89 0.36
C SER A 37 -40.67 -15.53 0.59
N ASP A 38 -40.44 -14.91 1.75
CA ASP A 38 -40.89 -13.58 2.13
C ASP A 38 -39.94 -12.46 1.68
N THR A 39 -38.77 -12.82 1.15
CA THR A 39 -37.80 -11.88 0.56
C THR A 39 -37.92 -11.87 -0.96
N PRO A 40 -37.54 -10.77 -1.63
CA PRO A 40 -37.46 -10.75 -3.09
C PRO A 40 -36.57 -11.88 -3.62
N ALA A 41 -36.80 -12.27 -4.88
CA ALA A 41 -35.95 -13.25 -5.55
C ALA A 41 -34.47 -12.82 -5.45
N PHE A 42 -33.61 -13.80 -5.16
CA PHE A 42 -32.20 -13.54 -4.94
C PHE A 42 -31.58 -12.79 -6.12
N THR A 43 -30.85 -11.74 -5.78
CA THR A 43 -29.89 -11.07 -6.65
C THR A 43 -28.69 -10.71 -5.78
N GLU A 44 -27.48 -10.72 -6.35
CA GLU A 44 -26.29 -10.37 -5.57
C GLU A 44 -26.39 -8.94 -5.00
N TRP A 45 -27.13 -8.06 -5.65
CA TRP A 45 -27.27 -6.65 -5.28
C TRP A 45 -27.98 -6.48 -3.93
N LEU A 46 -29.00 -7.32 -3.65
CA LEU A 46 -29.71 -7.32 -2.36
C LEU A 46 -28.76 -7.59 -1.20
N VAL A 47 -27.74 -8.43 -1.41
CA VAL A 47 -26.73 -8.72 -0.40
C VAL A 47 -25.71 -7.59 -0.33
N ILE A 48 -25.18 -7.16 -1.47
CA ILE A 48 -24.13 -6.12 -1.54
C ILE A 48 -24.58 -4.82 -0.87
N GLU A 49 -25.80 -4.34 -1.15
CA GLU A 49 -26.31 -3.05 -0.65
C GLU A 49 -26.46 -2.99 0.87
N VAL A 50 -26.51 -4.14 1.57
CA VAL A 50 -26.50 -4.19 3.05
C VAL A 50 -25.14 -3.75 3.61
N PHE A 51 -24.06 -4.02 2.90
CA PHE A 51 -22.70 -3.72 3.35
C PHE A 51 -22.18 -2.41 2.76
N ILE A 52 -22.26 -2.28 1.42
CA ILE A 52 -21.63 -1.23 0.64
C ILE A 52 -22.54 -0.86 -0.52
N GLY A 53 -22.72 0.43 -0.78
CA GLY A 53 -23.50 0.88 -1.94
C GLY A 53 -22.95 0.29 -3.24
N ARG A 54 -23.83 -0.22 -4.10
CA ARG A 54 -23.48 -0.96 -5.33
C ARG A 54 -22.38 -0.30 -6.17
N SER A 55 -22.50 1.00 -6.43
CA SER A 55 -21.50 1.73 -7.23
C SER A 55 -20.12 1.71 -6.56
N THR A 56 -20.08 1.86 -5.24
CA THR A 56 -18.83 1.82 -4.46
C THR A 56 -18.22 0.42 -4.46
N TRP A 57 -19.04 -0.63 -4.39
CA TRP A 57 -18.58 -2.02 -4.47
C TRP A 57 -17.79 -2.28 -5.75
N TYR A 58 -18.40 -2.04 -6.91
CA TYR A 58 -17.78 -2.35 -8.20
C TYR A 58 -16.74 -1.33 -8.64
N ALA A 59 -16.85 -0.05 -8.25
CA ALA A 59 -15.87 0.96 -8.63
C ALA A 59 -14.62 0.98 -7.73
N ASN A 60 -14.75 0.58 -6.46
CA ASN A 60 -13.67 0.72 -5.49
C ASN A 60 -13.27 -0.61 -4.87
N TYR A 61 -14.19 -1.35 -4.26
CA TYR A 61 -13.83 -2.52 -3.45
C TYR A 61 -13.39 -3.71 -4.30
N VAL A 62 -14.16 -4.09 -5.33
CA VAL A 62 -13.78 -5.21 -6.21
C VAL A 62 -12.44 -4.99 -6.89
N PRO A 63 -12.15 -3.82 -7.50
CA PRO A 63 -10.83 -3.59 -8.09
C PRO A 63 -9.71 -3.44 -7.06
N ALA A 64 -10.01 -2.99 -5.84
CA ALA A 64 -9.01 -2.82 -4.79
C ALA A 64 -8.61 -4.14 -4.13
N PHE A 65 -9.56 -5.04 -3.92
CA PHE A 65 -9.38 -6.20 -3.04
C PHE A 65 -9.59 -7.54 -3.75
N GLY A 66 -10.17 -7.55 -4.95
CA GLY A 66 -10.48 -8.75 -5.72
C GLY A 66 -9.26 -9.65 -5.91
N ALA A 67 -8.17 -9.10 -6.46
CA ALA A 67 -6.95 -9.88 -6.65
C ALA A 67 -6.30 -10.23 -5.31
N ILE A 68 -6.22 -9.29 -4.36
CA ILE A 68 -5.57 -9.53 -3.06
C ILE A 68 -6.24 -10.68 -2.28
N ALA A 69 -7.57 -10.80 -2.36
CA ALA A 69 -8.33 -11.87 -1.73
C ALA A 69 -8.23 -13.22 -2.44
N ASP A 70 -7.86 -13.22 -3.72
CA ASP A 70 -7.73 -14.43 -4.50
C ASP A 70 -6.44 -15.17 -4.11
N GLU A 71 -6.58 -16.38 -3.56
CA GLU A 71 -5.48 -17.24 -3.12
C GLU A 71 -4.54 -17.65 -4.27
N GLU A 72 -5.01 -17.58 -5.52
CA GLU A 72 -4.20 -17.92 -6.70
C GLU A 72 -3.30 -16.76 -7.16
N THR A 73 -3.40 -15.57 -6.54
CA THR A 73 -2.59 -14.41 -6.89
C THR A 73 -1.33 -14.26 -6.03
N ASP A 74 -0.32 -13.57 -6.57
CA ASP A 74 0.97 -13.31 -5.92
C ASP A 74 0.95 -12.13 -4.92
N PHE A 75 -0.16 -11.89 -4.21
CA PHE A 75 -0.26 -10.81 -3.20
C PHE A 75 -0.44 -11.26 -1.73
N PRO A 76 0.19 -12.36 -1.26
CA PRO A 76 -0.01 -12.85 0.11
C PRO A 76 0.47 -11.84 1.17
N ALA A 77 1.57 -11.13 0.91
CA ALA A 77 2.11 -10.15 1.87
C ALA A 77 1.15 -8.98 2.13
N MET A 78 0.37 -8.56 1.13
CA MET A 78 -0.64 -7.52 1.29
C MET A 78 -1.85 -8.05 2.06
N ARG A 79 -2.24 -9.30 1.83
CA ARG A 79 -3.31 -9.96 2.58
C ARG A 79 -2.95 -10.07 4.06
N ASP A 80 -1.76 -10.60 4.37
CA ASP A 80 -1.27 -10.73 5.74
C ASP A 80 -1.19 -9.37 6.44
N TRP A 81 -0.80 -8.32 5.71
CA TRP A 81 -0.77 -6.96 6.24
C TRP A 81 -2.16 -6.40 6.53
N LEU A 82 -3.15 -6.69 5.68
CA LEU A 82 -4.55 -6.29 5.89
C LEU A 82 -5.24 -7.07 7.01
N ASP A 83 -4.82 -8.32 7.25
CA ASP A 83 -5.32 -9.18 8.33
C ASP A 83 -4.62 -8.91 9.67
N SER A 84 -3.48 -8.20 9.65
CA SER A 84 -2.72 -7.87 10.86
C SER A 84 -3.38 -6.72 11.63
N PRO A 85 -3.59 -6.86 12.96
CA PRO A 85 -4.13 -5.76 13.75
C PRO A 85 -3.15 -4.58 13.76
N PRO A 86 -3.63 -3.34 13.86
CA PRO A 86 -2.83 -2.13 13.69
C PRO A 86 -1.72 -1.98 14.74
N GLU A 87 -1.87 -2.62 15.91
CA GLU A 87 -0.83 -2.66 16.94
C GLU A 87 0.38 -3.54 16.55
N GLN A 88 0.20 -4.49 15.63
CA GLN A 88 1.23 -5.41 15.16
C GLN A 88 1.90 -4.93 13.87
N VAL A 89 1.28 -4.00 13.14
CA VAL A 89 1.84 -3.44 11.91
C VAL A 89 2.95 -2.44 12.24
N HIS A 90 4.19 -2.84 11.99
CA HIS A 90 5.32 -1.91 12.10
C HIS A 90 5.43 -1.03 10.85
N ARG A 91 5.84 0.22 11.08
CA ARG A 91 6.03 1.19 10.01
C ARG A 91 7.02 0.71 8.94
N SER A 92 8.11 0.05 9.34
CA SER A 92 9.10 -0.52 8.41
C SER A 92 8.48 -1.53 7.46
N ASP A 93 7.52 -2.32 7.95
CA ASP A 93 6.90 -3.39 7.20
C ASP A 93 5.92 -2.81 6.19
N THR A 94 5.17 -1.79 6.59
CA THR A 94 4.34 -0.98 5.68
C THR A 94 5.19 -0.30 4.61
N GLU A 95 6.28 0.37 4.98
CA GLU A 95 7.15 1.04 4.00
C GLU A 95 7.78 0.05 3.01
N HIS A 96 8.14 -1.15 3.48
CA HIS A 96 8.66 -2.23 2.64
C HIS A 96 7.60 -2.80 1.69
N LEU A 97 6.41 -3.13 2.20
CA LEU A 97 5.29 -3.68 1.43
C LEU A 97 4.82 -2.72 0.34
N TRP A 98 4.63 -1.47 0.71
CA TRP A 98 4.15 -0.45 -0.22
C TRP A 98 5.26 0.08 -1.12
N GLY A 99 6.53 -0.16 -0.78
CA GLY A 99 7.68 0.35 -1.53
C GLY A 99 7.77 1.87 -1.49
N ILE A 100 7.47 2.50 -0.35
CA ILE A 100 7.55 3.95 -0.19
C ILE A 100 7.81 4.32 1.27
N GLN A 101 8.63 5.34 1.51
CA GLN A 101 8.96 5.83 2.85
C GLN A 101 8.07 7.00 3.26
N ASN A 102 7.82 7.14 4.56
CA ASN A 102 7.14 8.28 5.18
C ASN A 102 5.70 8.54 4.67
N GLN A 103 5.10 7.60 3.93
CA GLN A 103 3.69 7.70 3.59
C GLN A 103 2.86 7.30 4.80
N LEU A 104 2.07 8.24 5.30
CA LEU A 104 1.23 8.05 6.50
C LEU A 104 -0.21 7.68 6.15
N ASN A 105 -0.64 8.02 4.93
CA ASN A 105 -2.01 7.89 4.48
C ASN A 105 -2.02 7.17 3.13
N PHE A 106 -2.91 6.20 3.00
CA PHE A 106 -3.14 5.47 1.75
C PHE A 106 -4.62 5.65 1.35
N THR A 107 -4.91 5.57 0.06
CA THR A 107 -6.24 5.71 -0.53
C THR A 107 -6.58 4.53 -1.44
N MET A 108 -7.86 4.29 -1.74
CA MET A 108 -8.24 3.24 -2.70
C MET A 108 -7.54 3.34 -4.06
N GLU A 109 -7.04 4.51 -4.45
CA GLU A 109 -6.22 4.64 -5.66
C GLU A 109 -4.81 4.06 -5.48
N ASP A 110 -4.23 4.19 -4.29
CA ASP A 110 -2.91 3.63 -3.97
C ASP A 110 -2.91 2.11 -4.07
N ILE A 111 -3.93 1.42 -3.53
CA ILE A 111 -3.97 -0.05 -3.59
C ILE A 111 -4.19 -0.57 -5.02
N LYS A 112 -4.95 0.16 -5.84
CA LYS A 112 -5.10 -0.14 -7.26
C LYS A 112 -3.77 0.03 -7.99
N LYS A 113 -3.11 1.17 -7.76
CA LYS A 113 -1.79 1.46 -8.35
C LYS A 113 -0.73 0.46 -7.90
N TRP A 114 -0.76 0.03 -6.64
CA TRP A 114 0.13 -0.99 -6.09
C TRP A 114 -0.05 -2.32 -6.82
N GLN A 115 -1.29 -2.74 -7.08
CA GLN A 115 -1.60 -3.94 -7.88
C GLN A 115 -1.16 -3.78 -9.34
N ASP A 116 -1.48 -2.65 -9.99
CA ASP A 116 -1.09 -2.36 -11.38
C ASP A 116 0.44 -2.40 -11.58
N ASN A 117 1.18 -2.10 -10.52
CA ASN A 117 2.64 -2.15 -10.51
C ASN A 117 3.22 -3.54 -10.16
N GLY A 118 2.38 -4.52 -9.84
CA GLY A 118 2.79 -5.87 -9.45
C GLY A 118 3.29 -5.97 -8.00
N GLY A 119 2.76 -5.14 -7.10
CA GLY A 119 3.04 -5.24 -5.67
C GLY A 119 3.98 -4.17 -5.10
N THR A 120 4.00 -2.97 -5.68
CA THR A 120 4.79 -1.81 -5.15
C THR A 120 4.23 -0.46 -5.65
N LEU A 121 4.29 0.61 -4.87
CA LEU A 121 3.94 1.96 -5.33
C LEU A 121 5.06 2.67 -6.08
N ASP A 122 6.31 2.42 -5.69
CA ASP A 122 7.50 2.95 -6.37
C ASP A 122 8.43 1.80 -6.78
N LYS A 123 8.58 1.63 -8.10
CA LYS A 123 9.47 0.62 -8.68
C LYS A 123 10.95 0.93 -8.43
N ASN A 124 11.28 2.17 -8.05
CA ASN A 124 12.65 2.59 -7.74
C ASN A 124 12.93 2.62 -6.23
N TYR A 125 12.02 2.11 -5.41
CA TYR A 125 12.19 2.10 -3.96
C TYR A 125 13.48 1.40 -3.53
N ASN A 126 14.33 2.13 -2.82
CA ASN A 126 15.51 1.58 -2.16
C ASN A 126 15.40 1.79 -0.64
N PRO A 127 15.17 0.73 0.16
CA PRO A 127 15.01 0.86 1.61
C PRO A 127 16.29 1.40 2.30
N SER A 128 17.43 1.33 1.63
CA SER A 128 18.72 1.80 2.17
C SER A 128 18.95 3.30 2.01
N SER A 129 18.10 4.01 1.27
CA SER A 129 18.17 5.47 1.08
C SER A 129 17.41 6.21 2.18
N SER A 130 17.68 5.87 3.44
CA SER A 130 17.27 6.72 4.55
C SER A 130 18.13 7.99 4.51
N PRO A 131 17.56 9.21 4.58
CA PRO A 131 18.37 10.41 4.75
C PRO A 131 19.01 10.33 6.14
N GLU A 132 20.29 9.99 6.19
CA GLU A 132 21.11 10.23 7.39
C GLU A 132 20.92 11.71 7.79
N PRO A 133 20.70 12.02 9.07
CA PRO A 133 20.67 13.40 9.51
C PRO A 133 22.03 14.01 9.22
N ASP A 134 22.00 15.06 8.40
CA ASP A 134 23.15 15.86 7.99
C ASP A 134 23.82 16.48 9.24
N GLN A 135 24.72 15.71 9.86
CA GLN A 135 25.63 16.14 10.90
C GLN A 135 27.05 15.82 10.48
N SER A 136 27.61 16.70 9.64
CA SER A 136 29.04 16.99 9.68
C SER A 136 29.26 18.49 9.56
N SER A 137 29.11 19.14 10.70
CA SER A 137 29.66 20.45 10.98
C SER A 137 31.17 20.31 11.28
N LYS A 138 32.04 20.56 10.29
CA LYS A 138 33.31 21.29 10.54
C LYS A 138 34.01 21.69 9.24
N GLY A 139 34.06 23.00 9.02
CA GLY A 139 34.58 23.60 7.81
C GLY A 139 36.10 23.53 7.65
N LYS A 140 36.55 23.83 6.42
CA LYS A 140 37.89 24.38 6.18
C LYS A 140 37.91 25.20 4.90
N GLY A 141 38.01 26.53 5.07
CA GLY A 141 38.85 27.40 4.26
C GLY A 141 38.35 27.82 2.88
N LYS A 142 37.68 28.99 2.84
CA LYS A 142 37.62 29.86 1.66
C LYS A 142 38.85 30.77 1.69
N MET A 143 39.71 30.76 0.67
CA MET A 143 40.36 31.98 0.13
C MET A 143 41.14 31.71 -1.16
N LYS A 144 40.77 32.45 -2.21
CA LYS A 144 41.55 32.71 -3.42
C LYS A 144 42.73 33.62 -3.08
N ALA A 145 43.90 33.38 -3.67
CA ALA A 145 44.87 34.43 -4.00
C ALA A 145 45.69 34.03 -5.23
N LYS A 146 45.83 34.99 -6.16
CA LYS A 146 46.62 34.95 -7.39
C LYS A 146 48.07 35.40 -7.12
N GLU A 147 48.95 35.12 -8.11
CA GLU A 147 50.25 35.75 -8.40
C GLU A 147 51.42 35.42 -7.45
N ALA A 148 52.69 35.34 -7.85
CA ALA A 148 53.41 35.25 -9.12
C ALA A 148 54.91 34.99 -8.81
N LYS A 149 55.62 34.42 -9.79
CA LYS A 149 57.07 34.57 -10.10
C LYS A 149 58.17 33.90 -9.21
N ALA A 150 58.84 32.97 -9.90
CA ALA A 150 60.26 33.01 -10.32
C ALA A 150 61.35 32.29 -9.49
N LYS A 151 61.97 31.29 -10.13
CA LYS A 151 63.43 31.10 -10.44
C LYS A 151 63.72 29.58 -10.51
N SER A 152 63.94 29.01 -11.70
CA SER A 152 65.25 28.84 -12.37
C SER A 152 66.22 27.92 -11.62
N HIS A 153 66.58 26.80 -12.27
CA HIS A 153 67.92 26.18 -12.43
C HIS A 153 67.72 24.72 -12.91
N LYS A 154 67.93 24.43 -14.20
CA LYS A 154 69.14 23.84 -14.83
C LYS A 154 69.50 22.40 -14.39
N ASN A 155 69.35 21.44 -15.30
CA ASN A 155 70.41 20.68 -15.99
C ASN A 155 69.78 19.46 -16.71
N LEU A 156 69.90 19.34 -18.04
CA LEU A 156 71.03 18.84 -18.83
C LEU A 156 71.13 17.30 -18.84
N LYS A 157 70.54 16.66 -19.87
CA LYS A 157 71.28 15.86 -20.85
C LYS A 157 70.42 15.60 -22.08
#